data_AF-A0A845ZHS2-F1
#
_entry.id   AF-A0A845ZHS2-F1
#
_cell.length_a   1.000
_cell.length_b   1.000
_cell.length_c   1.000
_cell.angle_alpha   90.00
_cell.angle_beta   90.00
_cell.angle_gamma   90.00
#
_symmetry.space_group_name_H-M   'P 1'
#
loop_
_entity.id
_entity.type
_entity.pdbx_description
1 polymer ?
#
loop_
_entity_poly.entity_id
_entity_poly.type
_entity_poly.pdbx_seq_one_letter_code
_entity_poly.pdbx_strand_id
1 'polypeptide(L)'
;MDFNLPFSDHIDDNNRWVQLSKKIPWTELEEDYSKKIAGNDRWASAKSFRLALGSLIIKEKMKISDQEVVEQIRETPCLQYFIGLPDYKDEVPFDPSMMIHFRRCLNGALIHKANELLFQFFRED
;
A
#
# COMPACT_ATOMS: atom_id res chain seq x y z
N MET A 1 5.20 -13.78 7.57
CA MET A 1 3.99 -13.98 6.75
C MET A 1 4.48 -14.42 5.40
N ASP A 2 4.18 -15.66 5.03
CA ASP A 2 4.52 -16.23 3.73
C ASP A 2 3.46 -15.80 2.71
N PHE A 3 3.88 -15.18 1.61
CA PHE A 3 2.97 -14.76 0.54
C PHE A 3 2.76 -15.92 -0.43
N ASN A 4 1.50 -16.36 -0.56
CA ASN A 4 1.20 -17.56 -1.32
C ASN A 4 1.05 -17.25 -2.82
N LEU A 5 1.83 -17.93 -3.67
CA LEU A 5 1.72 -17.84 -5.14
C LEU A 5 1.26 -19.21 -5.68
N PRO A 6 0.32 -19.25 -6.64
CA PRO A 6 -0.21 -20.51 -7.16
C PRO A 6 0.81 -21.35 -7.95
N PHE A 7 1.94 -20.76 -8.38
CA PHE A 7 2.95 -21.43 -9.21
C PHE A 7 4.39 -21.29 -8.69
N SER A 8 4.59 -20.75 -7.49
CA SER A 8 5.91 -20.57 -6.86
C SER A 8 5.76 -20.62 -5.34
N ASP A 9 6.71 -21.19 -4.62
CA ASP A 9 6.63 -21.21 -3.16
C ASP A 9 7.06 -19.87 -2.53
N HIS A 10 7.76 -19.01 -3.30
CA HIS A 10 8.39 -17.81 -2.74
C HIS A 10 8.33 -16.61 -3.68
N ILE A 11 8.21 -15.42 -3.07
CA ILE A 11 8.39 -14.12 -3.72
C ILE A 11 9.88 -13.77 -3.74
N ASP A 12 10.35 -13.13 -4.81
CA ASP A 12 11.75 -12.70 -4.88
C ASP A 12 12.02 -11.60 -3.84
N ASP A 13 12.79 -11.95 -2.82
CA ASP A 13 13.20 -11.07 -1.74
C ASP A 13 14.07 -9.89 -2.20
N ASN A 14 14.68 -10.00 -3.38
CA ASN A 14 15.45 -8.92 -4.01
C ASN A 14 14.57 -7.96 -4.82
N ASN A 15 13.27 -8.23 -4.95
CA ASN A 15 12.37 -7.32 -5.65
C ASN A 15 12.29 -5.97 -4.92
N ARG A 16 12.43 -4.88 -5.69
CA ARG A 16 12.39 -3.50 -5.16
C ARG A 16 11.19 -3.22 -4.24
N TRP A 17 10.02 -3.78 -4.55
CA TRP A 17 8.79 -3.59 -3.77
C TRP A 17 8.78 -4.44 -2.50
N VAL A 18 9.31 -5.66 -2.56
CA VAL A 18 9.46 -6.51 -1.37
C VAL A 18 10.44 -5.88 -0.39
N GLN A 19 11.59 -5.40 -0.87
CA GLN A 19 12.56 -4.68 -0.05
C GLN A 19 11.98 -3.39 0.53
N LEU A 20 11.29 -2.59 -0.28
CA LEU A 20 10.62 -1.37 0.19
C LEU A 20 9.56 -1.70 1.26
N SER A 21 8.80 -2.78 1.08
CA SER A 21 7.82 -3.23 2.07
C SER A 21 8.47 -3.59 3.40
N LYS A 22 9.66 -4.20 3.39
CA LYS A 22 10.43 -4.54 4.60
C LYS A 22 11.03 -3.30 5.29
N LYS A 23 11.37 -2.25 4.53
CA LYS A 23 11.90 -0.99 5.08
C LYS A 23 10.82 -0.14 5.77
N ILE A 24 9.58 -0.20 5.31
CA ILE A 24 8.48 0.61 5.85
C ILE A 24 8.00 0.02 7.19
N PRO A 25 7.98 0.79 8.29
CA PRO A 25 7.48 0.33 9.59
C PRO A 25 5.94 0.36 9.61
N TRP A 26 5.31 -0.59 8.90
CA TRP A 26 3.86 -0.64 8.71
C TRP A 26 3.07 -0.61 10.03
N THR A 27 3.50 -1.38 11.03
CA THR A 27 2.84 -1.48 12.33
C THR A 27 2.87 -0.15 13.08
N GLU A 28 4.01 0.54 13.12
CA GLU A 28 4.12 1.84 13.80
C GLU A 28 3.27 2.91 13.12
N LEU A 29 3.25 2.90 11.79
CA LEU A 29 2.41 3.81 11.01
C LEU A 29 0.93 3.54 11.23
N GLU A 30 0.52 2.28 11.24
CA GLU A 30 -0.86 1.88 11.50
C GLU A 30 -1.30 2.23 12.94
N GLU A 31 -0.42 2.06 13.93
CA GLU A 31 -0.70 2.46 15.31
C GLU A 31 -0.81 3.97 15.50
N ASP A 32 0.15 4.76 14.98
CA ASP A 32 0.11 6.23 15.03
C ASP A 32 -1.13 6.76 14.30
N TYR A 33 -1.49 6.11 13.19
CA TYR A 33 -2.69 6.42 12.40
C TYR A 33 -3.98 6.10 13.17
N SER A 34 -4.09 4.89 13.70
CA SER A 34 -5.27 4.43 14.43
C SER A 34 -5.55 5.30 15.64
N LYS A 35 -4.51 5.69 16.39
CA LYS A 35 -4.62 6.63 17.52
C LYS A 35 -5.17 8.00 17.11
N LYS A 36 -4.79 8.50 15.92
CA LYS A 36 -5.26 9.80 15.38
C LYS A 36 -6.66 9.75 14.79
N ILE A 37 -7.14 8.57 14.37
CA ILE A 37 -8.42 8.38 13.69
C ILE A 37 -9.49 7.71 14.57
N ALA A 38 -9.16 7.27 15.79
CA ALA A 38 -10.05 6.64 16.77
C ALA A 38 -11.35 7.42 17.15
N GLY A 39 -11.69 8.51 16.48
CA GLY A 39 -12.97 9.20 16.56
C GLY A 39 -13.66 9.48 15.21
N ASN A 40 -13.23 8.86 14.10
CA ASN A 40 -13.76 9.13 12.76
C ASN A 40 -14.18 7.81 12.08
N ASP A 41 -15.48 7.55 11.99
CA ASP A 41 -16.13 6.36 11.40
C ASP A 41 -15.75 6.06 9.94
N ARG A 42 -15.04 6.97 9.28
CA ARG A 42 -14.64 6.86 7.87
C ARG A 42 -13.71 5.67 7.58
N TRP A 43 -13.06 5.11 8.60
CA TRP A 43 -12.12 4.00 8.45
C TRP A 43 -12.77 2.61 8.44
N ALA A 44 -13.96 2.44 9.03
CA ALA A 44 -14.61 1.12 9.15
C ALA A 44 -14.89 0.44 7.80
N SER A 45 -14.90 1.22 6.70
CA SER A 45 -15.08 0.74 5.32
C SER A 45 -13.78 0.55 4.54
N ALA A 46 -12.64 1.05 5.03
CA ALA A 46 -11.39 0.99 4.30
C ALA A 46 -10.68 -0.33 4.61
N LYS A 47 -10.67 -1.22 3.62
CA LYS A 47 -9.78 -2.39 3.59
C LYS A 47 -8.35 -1.95 3.97
N SER A 48 -7.78 -2.50 5.04
CA SER A 48 -6.38 -2.44 5.54
C SER A 48 -5.57 -1.13 5.33
N PHE A 49 -4.96 -0.55 6.38
CA PHE A 49 -4.14 0.67 6.28
C PHE A 49 -3.03 0.54 5.25
N ARG A 50 -2.39 -0.63 5.24
CA ARG A 50 -1.34 -1.00 4.29
C ARG A 50 -1.82 -1.02 2.85
N LEU A 51 -3.07 -1.41 2.60
CA LEU A 51 -3.65 -1.41 1.27
C LEU A 51 -3.85 0.01 0.76
N ALA A 52 -4.47 0.87 1.57
CA ALA A 52 -4.72 2.26 1.21
C ALA A 52 -3.41 3.04 0.99
N LEU A 53 -2.49 2.98 1.95
CA LEU A 53 -1.21 3.70 1.87
C LEU A 53 -0.32 3.11 0.77
N GLY A 54 -0.21 1.78 0.68
CA GLY A 54 0.58 1.10 -0.33
C GLY A 54 0.14 1.46 -1.75
N SER A 55 -1.17 1.52 -2.01
CA SER A 55 -1.70 1.90 -3.33
C SER A 55 -1.34 3.34 -3.71
N LEU A 56 -1.36 4.27 -2.75
CA LEU A 56 -0.92 5.65 -3.00
C LEU A 56 0.59 5.76 -3.26
N ILE A 57 1.41 4.97 -2.55
CA ILE A 57 2.85 4.91 -2.80
C ILE A 57 3.14 4.39 -4.21
N ILE A 58 2.44 3.34 -4.64
CA ILE A 58 2.57 2.78 -5.99
C ILE A 58 2.26 3.85 -7.03
N LYS A 59 1.14 4.56 -6.85
CA LYS A 59 0.74 5.66 -7.73
C LYS A 59 1.83 6.72 -7.86
N GLU A 60 2.34 7.25 -6.75
CA GLU A 60 3.33 8.33 -6.76
C GLU A 60 4.68 7.87 -7.32
N LYS A 61 5.10 6.63 -7.02
CA LYS A 61 6.38 6.10 -7.50
C LYS A 61 6.35 5.78 -9.00
N MET A 62 5.23 5.28 -9.52
CA MET A 62 5.08 4.93 -10.93
C MET A 62 4.54 6.09 -11.78
N LYS A 63 3.98 7.14 -11.17
CA LYS A 63 3.37 8.31 -11.83
C LYS A 63 2.28 7.93 -12.84
N ILE A 64 1.40 7.01 -12.43
CA ILE A 64 0.33 6.43 -13.25
C ILE A 64 -1.07 6.85 -12.75
N SER A 65 -2.10 6.55 -13.54
CA SER A 65 -3.49 6.88 -13.21
C SER A 65 -4.05 5.98 -12.09
N ASP A 66 -5.14 6.40 -11.43
CA ASP A 66 -5.80 5.58 -10.39
C ASP A 66 -6.25 4.21 -10.92
N GLN A 67 -6.69 4.15 -12.18
CA GLN A 67 -7.09 2.90 -12.83
C GLN A 67 -5.89 2.01 -13.15
N GLU A 68 -4.80 2.60 -13.65
CA GLU A 68 -3.57 1.86 -13.96
C GLU A 68 -2.95 1.26 -12.70
N VAL A 69 -3.00 1.95 -11.55
CA VAL A 69 -2.51 1.40 -10.27
C VAL A 69 -3.19 0.07 -9.94
N VAL A 70 -4.51 0.01 -10.14
CA VAL A 70 -5.32 -1.17 -9.84
C VAL A 70 -4.93 -2.35 -10.74
N GLU A 71 -4.74 -2.09 -12.03
CA GLU A 71 -4.31 -3.10 -13.00
C GLU A 71 -2.88 -3.58 -12.71
N GLN A 72 -1.95 -2.67 -12.41
CA GLN A 72 -0.58 -3.03 -12.03
C GLN A 72 -0.55 -3.90 -10.77
N ILE A 73 -1.38 -3.60 -9.77
CA ILE A 73 -1.51 -4.43 -8.57
C ILE A 73 -2.09 -5.80 -8.91
N ARG A 74 -3.11 -5.89 -9.77
CA ARG A 74 -3.64 -7.19 -10.23
C ARG A 74 -2.54 -8.03 -10.88
N GLU A 75 -1.78 -7.45 -11.78
CA GLU A 75 -0.83 -8.15 -12.64
C GLU A 75 0.49 -8.50 -11.94
N THR A 76 0.82 -7.78 -10.86
CA THR A 76 2.14 -7.91 -10.22
C THR A 76 2.04 -8.48 -8.80
N PRO A 77 2.46 -9.74 -8.56
CA PRO A 77 2.42 -10.34 -7.23
C PRO A 77 3.22 -9.57 -6.17
N CYS A 78 4.35 -8.96 -6.55
CA CYS A 78 5.15 -8.12 -5.65
C CYS A 78 4.41 -6.88 -5.18
N LEU A 79 3.52 -6.32 -6.01
CA LEU A 79 2.68 -5.18 -5.61
C LEU A 79 1.56 -5.63 -4.68
N GLN A 80 0.95 -6.80 -4.90
CA GLN A 80 -0.02 -7.38 -3.97
C GLN A 80 0.58 -7.65 -2.59
N TYR A 81 1.79 -8.21 -2.55
CA TYR A 81 2.55 -8.35 -1.30
C TYR A 81 2.83 -6.99 -0.66
N PHE A 82 3.26 -6.00 -1.45
CA PHE A 82 3.57 -4.67 -0.94
C PHE A 82 2.37 -4.03 -0.23
N ILE A 83 1.19 -4.10 -0.84
CA ILE A 83 -0.08 -3.59 -0.27
C ILE A 83 -0.66 -4.48 0.84
N GLY A 84 0.01 -5.59 1.19
CA GLY A 84 -0.34 -6.43 2.33
C GLY A 84 -1.43 -7.46 2.06
N LEU A 85 -1.62 -7.88 0.81
CA LEU A 85 -2.47 -9.03 0.52
C LEU A 85 -1.79 -10.34 0.98
N PRO A 86 -2.54 -11.31 1.54
CA PRO A 86 -1.98 -12.55 2.06
C PRO A 86 -1.59 -13.54 0.97
N ASP A 87 -2.29 -13.50 -0.17
CA ASP A 87 -2.11 -14.39 -1.30
C ASP A 87 -2.28 -13.61 -2.60
N TYR A 88 -1.63 -14.09 -3.66
CA TYR A 88 -1.80 -13.53 -4.99
C TYR A 88 -3.15 -13.96 -5.59
N LYS A 89 -3.90 -12.97 -6.08
CA LYS A 89 -5.11 -13.19 -6.86
C LYS A 89 -5.04 -12.41 -8.16
N ASP A 90 -5.30 -13.07 -9.28
CA ASP A 90 -5.44 -12.41 -10.58
C ASP A 90 -6.82 -11.74 -10.72
N GLU A 91 -7.14 -10.89 -9.74
CA GLU A 91 -8.39 -10.14 -9.65
C GLU A 91 -8.09 -8.71 -9.23
N VAL A 92 -8.98 -7.79 -9.62
CA VAL A 92 -8.90 -6.40 -9.21
C VAL A 92 -9.03 -6.32 -7.67
N PRO A 93 -8.04 -5.76 -6.95
CA PRO A 93 -8.05 -5.74 -5.47
C PRO A 93 -9.14 -4.83 -4.88
N PHE A 94 -9.49 -3.77 -5.62
CA PHE A 94 -10.52 -2.80 -5.27
C PHE A 94 -10.92 -1.96 -6.50
N ASP A 95 -12.12 -1.38 -6.46
CA ASP A 95 -12.57 -0.46 -7.51
C ASP A 95 -11.71 0.81 -7.53
N PRO A 96 -11.28 1.32 -8.71
CA PRO A 96 -10.43 2.51 -8.81
C PRO A 96 -10.97 3.75 -8.07
N SER A 97 -12.30 3.89 -7.90
CA SER A 97 -12.89 4.98 -7.12
C SER A 97 -12.44 4.97 -5.65
N MET A 98 -12.03 3.81 -5.12
CA MET A 98 -11.46 3.67 -3.78
C MET A 98 -10.17 4.49 -3.60
N MET A 99 -9.43 4.80 -4.66
CA MET A 99 -8.25 5.68 -4.59
C MET A 99 -8.61 7.09 -4.09
N ILE A 100 -9.82 7.58 -4.42
CA ILE A 100 -10.33 8.86 -3.89
C ILE A 100 -10.61 8.71 -2.39
N HIS A 101 -11.22 7.60 -1.99
CA HIS A 101 -11.51 7.31 -0.59
C HIS A 101 -10.22 7.17 0.23
N PHE A 102 -9.19 6.51 -0.29
CA PHE A 102 -7.88 6.39 0.37
C PHE A 102 -7.24 7.76 0.60
N ARG A 103 -7.23 8.63 -0.41
CA ARG A 103 -6.71 10.00 -0.27
C ARG A 103 -7.49 10.81 0.77
N ARG A 104 -8.82 10.70 0.77
CA ARG A 104 -9.68 11.40 1.75
C ARG A 104 -9.53 10.85 3.16
N CYS A 105 -9.34 9.54 3.28
CA CYS A 105 -9.22 8.87 4.56
C CYS A 105 -7.87 9.17 5.21
N LEU A 106 -6.80 9.04 4.43
CA LEU A 106 -5.45 9.33 4.90
C LEU A 106 -5.25 10.82 5.22
N ASN A 107 -6.15 11.73 4.83
CA ASN A 107 -6.11 13.18 5.12
C ASN A 107 -4.76 13.87 4.75
N GLY A 108 -4.78 15.19 4.56
CA GLY A 108 -3.58 15.93 4.15
C GLY A 108 -2.37 15.76 5.07
N ALA A 109 -2.59 15.66 6.39
CA ALA A 109 -1.51 15.55 7.39
C ALA A 109 -0.77 14.21 7.34
N LEU A 110 -1.47 13.13 7.01
CA LEU A 110 -0.92 11.77 7.03
C LEU A 110 -0.37 11.37 5.68
N ILE A 111 -0.94 11.90 4.58
CA ILE A 111 -0.27 11.95 3.28
C ILE A 111 1.02 12.75 3.38
N HIS A 112 1.04 13.89 4.09
CA HIS A 112 2.26 14.67 4.27
C HIS A 112 3.33 13.89 5.04
N LYS A 113 2.97 13.24 6.15
CA LYS A 113 3.89 12.40 6.93
C LYS A 113 4.35 11.17 6.14
N ALA A 114 3.45 10.51 5.41
CA ALA A 114 3.81 9.42 4.51
C ALA A 114 4.78 9.92 3.42
N ASN A 115 4.48 11.05 2.78
CA ASN A 115 5.38 11.66 1.80
C ASN A 115 6.72 12.00 2.42
N GLU A 116 6.76 12.58 3.62
CA GLU A 116 8.01 12.92 4.33
C GLU A 116 8.85 11.66 4.61
N LEU A 117 8.23 10.60 5.14
CA LEU A 117 8.89 9.32 5.36
C LEU A 117 9.39 8.72 4.05
N LEU A 118 8.55 8.70 3.01
CA LEU A 118 8.92 8.23 1.69
C LEU A 118 10.06 9.06 1.09
N PHE A 119 10.06 10.39 1.26
CA PHE A 119 11.13 11.29 0.84
C PHE A 119 12.43 11.03 1.59
N GLN A 120 12.38 10.66 2.86
CA GLN A 120 13.57 10.24 3.62
C GLN A 120 14.10 8.91 3.08
N PHE A 121 13.24 7.90 2.93
CA PHE A 121 13.62 6.58 2.40
C PHE A 121 14.08 6.59 0.94
N PHE A 122 13.58 7.51 0.10
CA PHE A 122 13.98 7.63 -1.31
C PHE A 122 15.18 8.55 -1.54
N ARG A 123 15.72 9.22 -0.50
CA ARG A 123 16.96 10.02 -0.60
C ARG A 123 18.21 9.21 -0.25
N GLU A 124 18.05 8.03 0.35
CA GLU A 124 19.15 7.12 0.74
C GLU A 124 19.47 6.06 -0.34
N ASP A 125 18.95 6.18 -1.56
CA ASP A 125 19.29 5.36 -2.74
C ASP A 125 19.92 6.21 -3.85
#